data_AF-A0A9E4EP54-F1
#
_entry.id   AF-A0A9E4EP54-F1
#
_cell.length_a   1.000
_cell.length_b   1.000
_cell.length_c   1.000
_cell.angle_alpha   90.00
_cell.angle_beta   90.00
_cell.angle_gamma   90.00
#
_symmetry.space_group_name_H-M   'P 1'
#
loop_
_entity.id
_entity.type
_entity.pdbx_description
1 polymer ?
#
loop_
_entity_poly.entity_id
_entity_poly.type
_entity_poly.pdbx_seq_one_letter_code
_entity_poly.pdbx_strand_id
1 'polypeptide(L)'
;MAESSTLFLRLESKVKHADSVNAEQRVRAALGSSTYANVFLLGYAVQKGLVPLMPSSIEEALRLNGVAVDRNLAAFRLGRSAAAGLDVDQAKPAEATNSKLKTLGLQEMIRYRADFLHKYQNKAFADKYL
;
A
#
# COMPACT_ATOMS: atom_id res chain seq x y z
N MET A 1 10.09 -12.29 -13.82
CA MET A 1 11.04 -11.17 -14.02
C MET A 1 10.93 -10.52 -15.41
N ALA A 2 10.60 -11.24 -16.48
CA ALA A 2 10.47 -10.64 -17.82
C ALA A 2 9.24 -9.71 -17.99
N GLU A 3 8.08 -10.03 -17.39
CA GLU A 3 6.84 -9.26 -17.58
C GLU A 3 6.84 -7.87 -16.91
N SER A 4 7.43 -7.76 -15.71
CA SER A 4 7.47 -6.47 -14.98
C SER A 4 8.27 -5.41 -15.74
N SER A 5 9.33 -5.82 -16.46
CA SER A 5 10.14 -4.93 -17.28
C SER A 5 9.39 -4.47 -18.53
N THR A 6 8.59 -5.33 -19.17
CA THR A 6 7.78 -4.95 -20.34
C THR A 6 6.67 -3.98 -19.96
N LEU A 7 6.05 -4.15 -18.80
CA LEU A 7 5.04 -3.23 -18.29
C LEU A 7 5.63 -1.84 -18.00
N PHE A 8 6.79 -1.77 -17.33
CA PHE A 8 7.46 -0.51 -17.03
C PHE A 8 7.84 0.26 -18.29
N LEU A 9 8.43 -0.41 -19.29
CA LEU A 9 8.79 0.21 -20.57
C LEU A 9 7.57 0.78 -21.30
N ARG A 10 6.42 0.09 -21.25
CA ARG A 10 5.18 0.59 -21.85
C ARG A 10 4.66 1.82 -21.11
N LEU A 11 4.71 1.82 -19.78
CA LEU A 11 4.32 2.96 -18.96
C LEU A 11 5.21 4.17 -19.23
N GLU A 12 6.53 3.99 -19.19
CA GLU A 12 7.52 5.04 -19.48
C GLU A 12 7.31 5.66 -20.86
N SER A 13 6.94 4.87 -21.87
CA SER A 13 6.64 5.39 -23.21
C SER A 13 5.38 6.28 -23.29
N LYS A 14 4.52 6.26 -22.27
CA LYS A 14 3.22 6.96 -22.24
C LYS A 14 3.11 8.04 -21.18
N VAL A 15 4.09 8.16 -20.28
CA VAL A 15 4.08 9.16 -19.20
C VAL A 15 5.23 10.14 -19.36
N LYS A 16 5.04 11.37 -18.85
CA LYS A 16 6.11 12.37 -18.89
C LYS A 16 7.25 12.02 -17.94
N HIS A 17 6.92 11.53 -16.74
CA HIS A 17 7.85 11.19 -15.68
C HIS A 17 7.44 9.85 -15.07
N ALA A 18 8.42 8.98 -14.81
CA ALA A 18 8.25 7.72 -14.13
C ALA A 18 9.34 7.58 -13.07
N ASP A 19 8.91 7.26 -11.85
CA ASP A 19 9.79 6.91 -10.73
C ASP A 19 9.29 5.57 -10.16
N SER A 20 10.20 4.78 -9.59
CA SER A 20 9.85 3.49 -8.99
C SER A 20 10.35 3.38 -7.56
N VAL A 21 9.53 2.76 -6.69
CA VAL A 21 9.87 2.52 -5.29
C VAL A 21 9.11 1.29 -4.79
N ASN A 22 9.77 0.44 -4.01
CA ASN A 22 9.09 -0.68 -3.34
C ASN A 22 8.39 -0.22 -2.06
N ALA A 23 7.19 0.34 -2.23
CA ALA A 23 6.39 0.88 -1.12
C ALA A 23 6.03 -0.19 -0.08
N GLU A 24 5.65 -1.40 -0.50
CA GLU A 24 5.27 -2.46 0.43
C GLU A 24 6.43 -2.85 1.36
N GLN A 25 7.63 -3.03 0.81
CA GLN A 25 8.80 -3.37 1.60
C GLN A 25 9.12 -2.26 2.61
N ARG A 26 9.13 -1.00 2.18
CA ARG A 26 9.45 0.16 3.04
C ARG A 26 8.44 0.34 4.17
N VAL A 27 7.15 0.23 3.86
CA VAL A 27 6.10 0.40 4.88
C VAL A 27 6.03 -0.81 5.80
N ARG A 28 6.19 -2.03 5.30
CA ARG A 28 6.24 -3.23 6.14
C ARG A 28 7.42 -3.16 7.12
N ALA A 29 8.58 -2.69 6.65
CA ALA A 29 9.77 -2.48 7.47
C ALA A 29 9.54 -1.48 8.60
N ALA A 30 8.99 -0.30 8.26
CA ALA A 30 8.85 0.79 9.21
C ALA A 30 7.62 0.64 10.14
N LEU A 31 6.52 0.10 9.62
CA LEU A 31 5.21 0.10 10.29
C LEU A 31 4.70 -1.31 10.61
N GLY A 32 5.40 -2.37 10.23
CA GLY A 32 5.01 -3.76 10.51
C GLY A 32 3.82 -4.27 9.66
N SER A 33 3.32 -3.47 8.71
CA SER A 33 2.24 -3.86 7.80
C SER A 33 2.37 -3.11 6.48
N SER A 34 1.98 -3.74 5.36
CA SER A 34 1.90 -3.09 4.04
C SER A 34 0.59 -2.31 3.81
N THR A 35 -0.34 -2.30 4.77
CA THR A 35 -1.65 -1.62 4.65
C THR A 35 -1.52 -0.14 4.29
N TYR A 36 -0.43 0.52 4.71
CA TYR A 36 -0.22 1.96 4.51
C TYR A 36 0.64 2.30 3.29
N ALA A 37 0.87 1.33 2.38
CA ALA A 37 1.69 1.51 1.17
C ALA A 37 1.14 2.59 0.22
N ASN A 38 -0.18 2.70 0.12
CA ASN A 38 -0.84 3.75 -0.68
C ASN A 38 -0.53 5.16 -0.13
N VAL A 39 -0.56 5.34 1.18
CA VAL A 39 -0.29 6.63 1.84
C VAL A 39 1.21 6.98 1.78
N PHE A 40 2.08 5.97 1.84
CA PHE A 40 3.49 6.12 1.52
C PHE A 40 3.70 6.61 0.09
N LEU A 41 3.05 5.97 -0.91
CA LEU A 41 3.17 6.39 -2.32
C LEU A 41 2.66 7.81 -2.52
N LEU A 42 1.61 8.22 -1.82
CA LEU A 42 1.13 9.60 -1.81
C LEU A 42 2.20 10.57 -1.30
N GLY A 43 2.85 10.25 -0.18
CA GLY A 43 3.97 11.04 0.35
C GLY A 43 5.13 11.15 -0.63
N TYR A 44 5.49 10.03 -1.26
CA TYR A 44 6.54 9.98 -2.28
C TYR A 44 6.22 10.89 -3.48
N ALA A 45 5.01 10.77 -4.03
CA ALA A 45 4.57 11.53 -5.18
C ALA A 45 4.49 13.04 -4.89
N VAL A 46 4.01 13.43 -3.71
CA VAL A 46 3.97 14.84 -3.26
C VAL A 46 5.36 15.42 -3.16
N GLN A 47 6.31 14.69 -2.57
CA GLN A 47 7.68 15.17 -2.43
C GLN A 47 8.41 15.30 -3.78
N LYS A 48 8.04 14.46 -4.76
CA LYS A 48 8.51 14.55 -6.15
C LYS A 48 7.80 15.63 -6.99
N GLY A 49 6.83 16.36 -6.42
CA GLY A 49 6.07 17.38 -7.13
C GLY A 49 5.04 16.82 -8.13
N LEU A 50 4.71 15.53 -8.05
CA LEU A 50 3.75 14.87 -8.95
C LEU A 50 2.29 15.12 -8.55
N VAL A 51 2.06 15.57 -7.31
CA VAL A 51 0.75 15.97 -6.78
C VAL A 51 0.82 17.44 -6.41
N PRO A 52 0.01 18.33 -7.03
CA PRO A 52 0.08 19.77 -6.83
C PRO A 52 -0.66 20.22 -5.56
N LEU A 53 -0.26 19.68 -4.41
CA LEU A 53 -0.83 20.00 -3.11
C LEU A 53 0.28 20.22 -2.08
N MET A 54 0.01 21.08 -1.10
CA MET A 54 0.92 21.28 0.02
C MET A 54 0.94 20.02 0.91
N PRO A 55 2.11 19.58 1.40
CA PRO A 55 2.18 18.45 2.32
C PRO A 55 1.30 18.63 3.56
N SER A 56 1.21 19.86 4.07
CA SER A 56 0.35 20.21 5.22
C SER A 56 -1.13 19.97 4.95
N SER A 57 -1.62 20.26 3.74
CA SER A 57 -3.01 20.00 3.35
C SER A 57 -3.35 18.51 3.35
N ILE A 58 -2.39 17.67 2.94
CA ILE A 58 -2.57 16.21 2.96
C ILE A 58 -2.49 15.67 4.37
N GLU A 59 -1.55 16.15 5.20
CA GLU A 59 -1.53 15.78 6.61
C GLU A 59 -2.85 16.12 7.30
N GLU A 60 -3.44 17.27 6.99
CA GLU A 60 -4.74 17.66 7.54
C GLU A 60 -5.89 16.77 7.03
N ALA A 61 -5.92 16.46 5.74
CA ALA A 61 -6.90 15.52 5.20
C ALA A 61 -6.81 14.13 5.84
N LEU A 62 -5.59 13.65 6.14
CA LEU A 62 -5.38 12.40 6.86
C LEU A 62 -5.89 12.46 8.31
N ARG A 63 -5.75 13.60 8.99
CA ARG A 63 -6.35 13.81 10.32
C ARG A 63 -7.87 13.82 10.26
N LEU A 64 -8.45 14.55 9.29
CA LEU A 64 -9.91 14.63 9.09
C LEU A 64 -10.55 13.28 8.73
N ASN A 65 -9.83 12.40 8.04
CA ASN A 65 -10.31 11.05 7.75
C ASN A 65 -10.50 10.21 9.02
N GLY A 66 -9.75 10.47 10.10
CA GLY A 66 -9.94 9.86 11.42
C GLY A 66 -9.53 8.39 11.54
N VAL A 67 -9.22 7.70 10.44
CA VAL A 67 -8.83 6.29 10.47
C VAL A 67 -7.31 6.16 10.61
N ALA A 68 -6.85 5.47 11.66
CA ALA A 68 -5.44 5.13 11.89
C ALA A 68 -4.48 6.33 11.67
N VAL A 69 -4.88 7.52 12.14
CA VAL A 69 -4.26 8.81 11.82
C VAL A 69 -2.74 8.79 11.99
N ASP A 70 -2.24 8.33 13.14
CA ASP A 70 -0.80 8.30 13.42
C ASP A 70 -0.02 7.41 12.43
N ARG A 71 -0.59 6.26 12.05
CA ARG A 71 0.04 5.33 11.10
C ARG A 71 0.02 5.89 9.68
N ASN A 72 -1.07 6.53 9.28
CA ASN A 72 -1.18 7.21 7.99
C ASN A 72 -0.22 8.40 7.89
N LEU A 73 -0.12 9.24 8.93
CA LEU A 73 0.85 10.33 8.96
C LEU A 73 2.30 9.83 8.94
N ALA A 74 2.61 8.76 9.68
CA ALA A 74 3.93 8.13 9.66
C ALA A 74 4.27 7.58 8.26
N ALA A 75 3.33 6.88 7.61
CA ALA A 75 3.51 6.38 6.25
C ALA A 75 3.72 7.51 5.24
N PHE A 76 2.92 8.58 5.33
CA PHE A 76 3.03 9.76 4.46
C PHE A 76 4.41 10.42 4.59
N ARG A 77 4.86 10.65 5.82
CA ARG A 77 6.18 11.24 6.10
C ARG A 77 7.31 10.35 5.64
N LEU A 78 7.20 9.04 5.84
CA LEU A 78 8.17 8.06 5.34
C LEU A 78 8.28 8.09 3.81
N GLY A 79 7.14 8.18 3.11
CA GLY A 79 7.10 8.35 1.66
C GLY A 79 7.85 9.59 1.19
N ARG A 80 7.66 10.72 1.89
CA ARG A 80 8.39 11.97 1.61
C ARG A 80 9.90 11.82 1.86
N SER A 81 10.31 11.23 2.98
CA SER A 81 11.72 10.99 3.28
C SER A 81 12.38 10.09 2.22
N ALA A 82 11.69 9.04 1.77
CA ALA A 82 12.19 8.16 0.73
C ALA A 82 12.38 8.87 -0.62
N ALA A 83 11.46 9.75 -1.01
CA ALA A 83 11.61 10.57 -2.21
C ALA A 83 12.76 11.59 -2.13
N ALA A 84 13.10 12.05 -0.92
CA ALA A 84 14.22 12.96 -0.66
C ALA A 84 15.58 12.23 -0.53
N GLY A 85 15.61 10.89 -0.60
CA GLY A 85 16.82 10.10 -0.38
C GLY A 85 17.27 10.05 1.09
N LEU A 86 16.40 10.40 2.03
CA LEU A 86 16.68 10.44 3.47
C LEU A 86 16.24 9.17 4.22
N ASP A 87 15.62 8.23 3.51
CA ASP A 87 15.21 6.94 4.07
C ASP A 87 16.40 5.97 4.04
N VAL A 88 16.88 5.58 5.22
CA VAL A 88 17.96 4.61 5.36
C VAL A 88 17.34 3.23 5.11
N ASP A 89 17.73 2.56 4.02
CA ASP A 89 17.34 1.18 3.73
C ASP A 89 17.72 0.25 4.90
N GLN A 90 16.81 0.09 5.86
CA GLN A 90 16.97 -0.77 7.03
C GLN A 90 15.76 -1.69 7.11
N ALA A 91 15.62 -2.60 6.14
CA ALA A 91 14.99 -3.89 6.41
C ALA A 91 15.30 -4.90 5.32
N LYS A 92 15.98 -5.97 5.74
CA LYS A 92 15.84 -7.29 5.13
C LYS A 92 14.35 -7.63 5.04
N PRO A 93 13.89 -8.28 3.95
CA PRO A 93 12.48 -8.60 3.77
C PRO A 93 11.99 -9.42 4.96
N ALA A 94 11.15 -8.82 5.82
CA ALA A 94 10.35 -9.58 6.76
C ALA A 94 9.36 -10.39 5.93
N GLU A 95 9.50 -11.72 5.97
CA GLU A 95 8.63 -12.67 5.28
C GLU A 95 7.16 -12.26 5.49
N ALA A 96 6.45 -12.08 4.37
CA ALA A 96 5.08 -11.64 4.39
C ALA A 96 4.23 -12.58 5.26
N THR A 97 3.68 -12.07 6.36
CA THR A 97 2.70 -12.73 7.25
C THR A 97 1.32 -12.91 6.59
N ASN A 98 1.28 -13.15 5.27
CA ASN A 98 0.11 -13.69 4.58
C ASN A 98 0.20 -15.23 4.46
N SER A 99 0.75 -15.89 5.49
CA SER A 99 0.89 -17.35 5.52
C SER A 99 -0.42 -18.08 5.86
N LYS A 100 -1.35 -17.45 6.58
CA LYS A 100 -2.58 -18.14 7.04
C LYS A 100 -3.48 -18.65 5.91
N LEU A 101 -3.52 -17.98 4.75
CA LEU A 101 -4.34 -18.42 3.62
C LEU A 101 -3.62 -19.39 2.68
N LYS A 102 -2.28 -19.49 2.75
CA LYS A 102 -1.51 -20.39 1.89
C LYS A 102 -1.56 -21.85 2.34
N THR A 103 -2.05 -22.11 3.55
CA THR A 103 -2.12 -23.45 4.15
C THR A 103 -3.54 -24.02 4.23
N LEU A 104 -4.56 -23.28 3.81
CA LEU A 104 -5.96 -23.72 3.87
C LEU A 104 -6.35 -24.47 2.60
N GLY A 105 -7.12 -25.55 2.75
CA GLY A 105 -7.76 -26.21 1.63
C GLY A 105 -8.83 -25.32 0.98
N LEU A 106 -9.21 -25.62 -0.27
CA LEU A 106 -10.17 -24.82 -1.05
C LEU A 106 -11.47 -24.51 -0.26
N GLN A 107 -12.03 -25.52 0.41
CA GLN A 107 -13.27 -25.38 1.19
C GLN A 107 -13.11 -24.45 2.38
N GLU A 108 -11.97 -24.50 3.06
CA GLU A 108 -11.67 -23.64 4.20
C GLU A 108 -11.45 -22.19 3.76
N MET A 109 -10.84 -21.98 2.58
CA MET A 109 -10.71 -20.66 1.97
C MET A 109 -12.07 -20.07 1.59
N ILE A 110 -12.96 -20.86 0.99
CA ILE A 110 -14.32 -20.44 0.64
C ILE A 110 -15.07 -20.02 1.91
N ARG A 111 -15.02 -20.85 2.97
CA ARG A 111 -15.69 -20.54 4.23
C ARG A 111 -15.14 -19.28 4.91
N TYR A 112 -13.81 -19.13 4.96
CA TYR A 112 -13.18 -17.95 5.50
C TYR A 112 -13.60 -16.67 4.76
N ARG A 113 -13.63 -16.73 3.42
CA ARG A 113 -14.06 -15.60 2.58
C ARG A 113 -15.56 -15.31 2.73
N ALA A 114 -16.40 -16.34 2.84
CA ALA A 114 -17.83 -16.18 3.08
C ALA A 114 -18.11 -15.41 4.37
N ASP A 115 -17.46 -15.83 5.46
CA ASP A 115 -17.60 -15.19 6.77
C ASP A 115 -17.06 -13.76 6.75
N PHE A 116 -15.97 -13.52 6.02
CA PHE A 116 -15.42 -12.17 5.85
C PHE A 116 -16.37 -11.26 5.08
N LEU A 117 -16.88 -11.68 3.92
CA LEU A 117 -17.79 -10.89 3.09
C LEU A 117 -19.11 -10.61 3.81
N HIS A 118 -19.62 -11.57 4.58
CA HIS A 118 -20.80 -11.38 5.40
C HIS A 118 -20.58 -10.30 6.47
N LYS A 119 -19.46 -10.36 7.19
CA LYS A 119 -19.10 -9.35 8.21
C LYS A 119 -18.81 -7.97 7.61
N TYR A 120 -18.25 -7.95 6.41
CA TYR A 120 -17.94 -6.71 5.70
C TYR A 120 -19.22 -5.99 5.28
N GLN A 121 -20.23 -6.73 4.83
CA GLN A 121 -21.50 -6.14 4.42
C GLN A 121 -22.71 -6.94 4.87
N ASN A 122 -23.02 -8.06 4.20
CA ASN A 122 -24.14 -8.94 4.53
C ASN A 122 -24.05 -10.28 3.78
N LYS A 123 -25.00 -11.18 4.07
CA LYS A 123 -25.09 -12.50 3.43
C LYS A 123 -25.24 -12.43 1.91
N ALA A 124 -26.12 -11.56 1.40
CA ALA A 124 -26.39 -11.44 -0.03
C ALA A 124 -25.14 -11.01 -0.82
N PHE A 125 -24.26 -10.21 -0.21
CA PHE A 125 -22.98 -9.85 -0.77
C PHE A 125 -22.00 -11.03 -0.78
N ALA A 126 -21.97 -11.85 0.27
CA ALA A 126 -21.16 -13.07 0.29
C ALA A 126 -21.59 -14.06 -0.82
N ASP A 127 -22.90 -14.30 -0.96
CA ASP A 127 -23.47 -15.24 -1.94
C ASP A 127 -23.24 -14.80 -3.40
N LYS A 128 -23.02 -13.50 -3.65
CA LYS A 128 -22.75 -12.97 -5.00
C LYS A 128 -21.33 -13.27 -5.50
N TYR A 129 -20.35 -13.41 -4.59
CA TYR A 129 -18.93 -13.46 -4.92
C TYR A 129 -18.25 -14.79 -4.60
N LEU A 130 -19.03 -15.81 -4.21
CA LEU A 130 -18.60 -17.18 -3.99
C LEU A 130 -19.31 -18.13 -4.95
#